data_AF-A0A921GGM3-F1
#
_entry.id   AF-A0A921GGM3-F1
#
_cell.length_a   1.000
_cell.length_b   1.000
_cell.length_c   1.000
_cell.angle_alpha   90.00
_cell.angle_beta   90.00
_cell.angle_gamma   90.00
#
_symmetry.space_group_name_H-M   'P 1'
#
loop_
_entity.id
_entity.type
_entity.pdbx_description
1 polymer ?
#
loop_
_entity_poly.entity_id
_entity_poly.type
_entity_poly.pdbx_seq_one_letter_code
_entity_poly.pdbx_strand_id
1 'polypeptide(L)'
;KLLADEEAENGFKVLPTFRPDGLMGIDRPDFAAYLARLAQVSGVDVTDWESLKAAAAQRVDYFHEVGGRLADHGMNSFFYAGATEDEVAGIVARALAGEAPSKAEVDAYQSALTLFLMGEYERHGWTLQLHANVFRNANSRGFAALGADAGFDSAGDQPGLVGQLALLLDAANSADALPKTIIYTLDESQYMGIATLIQSFQGGCRQRLQLGCAWWFFDHFAGMKSQLTMYAQESLLANFTGMLTDSRSFLSYPRHEYFRRVLCHTVGEWVEMGRLPEDEAYLGGLIEDICYNNAHDYFGFFE
;
A
#
# COMPACT_ATOMS: atom_id res chain seq x y z
N LYS A 1 -10.44 -8.31 20.58
CA LYS A 1 -10.96 -8.61 21.95
C LYS A 1 -10.07 -9.60 22.70
N LEU A 2 -9.72 -10.78 22.15
CA LEU A 2 -8.92 -11.77 22.89
C LEU A 2 -7.47 -11.35 23.24
N LEU A 3 -6.86 -10.41 22.51
CA LEU A 3 -5.50 -9.95 22.81
C LEU A 3 -5.44 -8.57 23.48
N ALA A 4 -6.47 -7.73 23.31
CA ALA A 4 -6.44 -6.32 23.74
C ALA A 4 -6.23 -6.15 25.25
N ASP A 5 -6.74 -7.10 26.05
CA ASP A 5 -6.59 -7.09 27.50
C ASP A 5 -5.18 -7.54 27.94
N GLU A 6 -4.45 -8.28 27.10
CA GLU A 6 -3.09 -8.80 27.36
C GLU A 6 -1.97 -7.97 26.70
N GLU A 7 -2.30 -7.10 25.73
CA GLU A 7 -1.32 -6.22 25.05
C GLU A 7 -0.55 -5.31 26.02
N ALA A 8 -1.22 -4.87 27.10
CA ALA A 8 -0.63 -4.04 28.12
C ALA A 8 0.46 -4.77 28.92
N GLU A 9 0.41 -6.10 29.01
CA GLU A 9 1.32 -6.91 29.82
C GLU A 9 2.50 -7.47 29.02
N ASN A 10 2.33 -7.74 27.72
CA ASN A 10 3.35 -8.40 26.89
C ASN A 10 4.01 -7.51 25.83
N GLY A 11 3.51 -6.28 25.61
CA GLY A 11 4.06 -5.33 24.63
C GLY A 11 3.76 -5.65 23.16
N PHE A 12 3.00 -6.71 22.87
CA PHE A 12 2.51 -7.02 21.53
C PHE A 12 1.37 -6.06 21.15
N LYS A 13 1.38 -5.56 19.92
CA LYS A 13 0.36 -4.61 19.42
C LYS A 13 -0.36 -5.15 18.20
N VAL A 14 -1.69 -5.07 18.21
CA VAL A 14 -2.55 -5.34 17.06
C VAL A 14 -3.18 -4.04 16.59
N LEU A 15 -2.56 -3.42 15.58
CA LEU A 15 -2.99 -2.12 15.05
C LEU A 15 -3.77 -2.28 13.75
N PRO A 16 -4.77 -1.43 13.48
CA PRO A 16 -5.52 -1.48 12.23
C PRO A 16 -4.80 -0.76 11.08
N THR A 17 -5.06 -1.23 9.86
CA THR A 17 -4.66 -0.58 8.60
C THR A 17 -5.91 -0.10 7.86
N PHE A 18 -5.91 1.14 7.39
CA PHE A 18 -7.03 1.71 6.65
C PHE A 18 -7.01 1.26 5.19
N ARG A 19 -8.02 0.51 4.75
CA ARG A 19 -8.13 0.00 3.36
C ARG A 19 -9.45 0.44 2.71
N PRO A 20 -9.44 1.49 1.86
CA PRO A 20 -10.65 2.13 1.34
C PRO A 20 -11.19 1.49 0.04
N ASP A 21 -10.89 0.23 -0.27
CA ASP A 21 -11.29 -0.42 -1.53
C ASP A 21 -12.81 -0.32 -1.82
N GLY A 22 -13.66 -0.31 -0.78
CA GLY A 22 -15.10 -0.11 -0.94
C GLY A 22 -15.47 1.32 -1.36
N LEU A 23 -14.72 2.33 -0.89
CA LEU A 23 -14.91 3.74 -1.26
C LEU A 23 -14.41 4.03 -2.68
N MET A 24 -13.42 3.27 -3.16
CA MET A 24 -12.89 3.38 -4.52
C MET A 24 -13.83 2.79 -5.59
N GLY A 25 -14.80 1.96 -5.20
CA GLY A 25 -15.67 1.23 -6.11
C GLY A 25 -16.94 1.97 -6.53
N ILE A 26 -16.82 3.21 -7.02
CA ILE A 26 -17.97 4.04 -7.46
C ILE A 26 -18.82 3.40 -8.57
N ASP A 27 -18.20 2.51 -9.36
CA ASP A 27 -18.82 1.73 -10.43
C ASP A 27 -19.45 0.41 -9.96
N ARG A 28 -19.30 0.07 -8.67
CA ARG A 28 -19.85 -1.18 -8.14
C ARG A 28 -21.35 -1.05 -7.84
N PRO A 29 -22.14 -2.12 -8.10
CA PRO A 29 -23.57 -2.12 -7.79
C PRO A 29 -23.90 -1.89 -6.31
N ASP A 30 -22.98 -2.22 -5.40
CA ASP A 30 -23.15 -2.08 -3.95
C ASP A 30 -22.62 -0.75 -3.39
N PHE A 31 -22.14 0.18 -4.23
CA PHE A 31 -21.54 1.44 -3.80
C PHE A 31 -22.47 2.29 -2.94
N ALA A 32 -23.75 2.43 -3.32
CA ALA A 32 -24.73 3.18 -2.52
C ALA A 32 -24.95 2.56 -1.14
N ALA A 33 -24.97 1.23 -1.04
CA ALA A 33 -25.08 0.53 0.23
C ALA A 33 -23.81 0.71 1.08
N TYR A 34 -22.64 0.75 0.44
CA TYR A 34 -21.38 1.09 1.10
C TYR A 34 -21.39 2.51 1.66
N LEU A 35 -21.84 3.51 0.90
CA LEU A 35 -21.94 4.90 1.36
C LEU A 35 -22.93 5.07 2.51
N ALA A 36 -24.06 4.36 2.50
CA ALA A 36 -24.99 4.36 3.63
C ALA A 36 -24.33 3.82 4.91
N ARG A 37 -23.52 2.75 4.79
CA ARG A 37 -22.75 2.23 5.92
C ARG A 37 -21.68 3.21 6.37
N LEU A 38 -20.97 3.85 5.43
CA LEU A 38 -19.98 4.88 5.72
C LEU A 38 -20.60 6.05 6.49
N ALA A 39 -21.76 6.53 6.06
CA ALA A 39 -22.50 7.60 6.73
C ALA A 39 -22.85 7.20 8.18
N GLN A 40 -23.34 5.97 8.38
CA GLN A 40 -23.66 5.45 9.71
C GLN A 40 -22.43 5.41 10.64
N VAL A 41 -21.28 4.92 10.15
CA VAL A 41 -20.09 4.76 11.01
C VAL A 41 -19.29 6.06 11.18
N SER A 42 -19.40 7.00 10.24
CA SER A 42 -18.74 8.31 10.32
C SER A 42 -19.56 9.38 11.02
N GLY A 43 -20.89 9.21 11.07
CA GLY A 43 -21.81 10.24 11.56
C GLY A 43 -21.99 11.41 10.59
N VAL A 44 -21.49 11.29 9.35
CA VAL A 44 -21.60 12.30 8.30
C VAL A 44 -22.57 11.81 7.24
N ASP A 45 -23.63 12.57 6.95
CA ASP A 45 -24.54 12.24 5.86
C ASP A 45 -23.85 12.50 4.51
N VAL A 46 -23.78 11.50 3.64
CA VAL A 46 -23.02 11.56 2.38
C VAL A 46 -23.97 11.87 1.23
N THR A 47 -24.06 13.16 0.88
CA THR A 47 -24.99 13.68 -0.13
C THR A 47 -24.29 14.25 -1.37
N ASP A 48 -22.98 14.46 -1.29
CA ASP A 48 -22.15 15.05 -2.33
C ASP A 48 -20.68 14.68 -2.12
N TRP A 49 -19.80 15.25 -2.96
CA TRP A 49 -18.37 15.01 -2.87
C TRP A 49 -17.72 15.56 -1.60
N GLU A 50 -18.14 16.73 -1.13
CA GLU A 50 -17.59 17.33 0.10
C GLU A 50 -17.92 16.51 1.35
N SER A 51 -19.18 16.08 1.46
CA SER A 51 -19.61 15.20 2.55
C SER A 51 -18.99 13.80 2.47
N LEU A 52 -18.73 13.28 1.27
CA LEU A 52 -17.96 12.05 1.08
C LEU A 52 -16.51 12.20 1.59
N LYS A 53 -15.82 13.29 1.20
CA LYS A 53 -14.49 13.63 1.71
C LYS A 53 -14.49 13.75 3.24
N ALA A 54 -15.46 14.47 3.80
CA ALA A 54 -15.60 14.63 5.25
C ALA A 54 -15.82 13.28 5.97
N ALA A 55 -16.67 12.42 5.42
CA ALA A 55 -16.89 11.08 5.97
C ALA A 55 -15.62 10.22 5.91
N ALA A 56 -14.86 10.29 4.81
CA ALA A 56 -13.61 9.57 4.64
C ALA A 56 -12.51 10.07 5.60
N ALA A 57 -12.32 11.39 5.72
CA ALA A 57 -11.39 11.99 6.69
C ALA A 57 -11.73 11.59 8.13
N GLN A 58 -13.02 11.60 8.50
CA GLN A 58 -13.46 11.13 9.81
C GLN A 58 -13.04 9.67 10.06
N ARG A 59 -13.10 8.80 9.03
CA ARG A 59 -12.63 7.42 9.18
C ARG A 59 -11.12 7.34 9.36
N VAL A 60 -10.34 8.17 8.67
CA VAL A 60 -8.90 8.27 8.87
C VAL A 60 -8.60 8.72 10.32
N ASP A 61 -9.27 9.75 10.81
CA ASP A 61 -9.15 10.23 12.20
C ASP A 61 -9.47 9.12 13.20
N TYR A 62 -10.59 8.41 13.03
CA TYR A 62 -10.93 7.28 13.91
C TYR A 62 -9.85 6.19 13.89
N PHE A 63 -9.34 5.81 12.73
CA PHE A 63 -8.27 4.81 12.64
C PHE A 63 -7.00 5.32 13.34
N HIS A 64 -6.70 6.61 13.27
CA HIS A 64 -5.57 7.21 13.97
C HIS A 64 -5.73 7.11 15.50
N GLU A 65 -6.92 7.43 16.00
CA GLU A 65 -7.28 7.35 17.42
C GLU A 65 -7.12 5.94 17.99
N VAL A 66 -7.42 4.90 17.19
CA VAL A 66 -7.25 3.50 17.60
C VAL A 66 -5.87 2.92 17.26
N GLY A 67 -4.89 3.78 16.98
CA GLY A 67 -3.47 3.41 16.80
C GLY A 67 -3.08 3.02 15.37
N GLY A 68 -3.97 3.18 14.39
CA GLY A 68 -3.64 3.00 12.98
C GLY A 68 -2.64 4.05 12.50
N ARG A 69 -1.65 3.60 11.72
CA ARG A 69 -0.60 4.43 11.10
C ARG A 69 -0.38 4.11 9.62
N LEU A 70 -1.17 3.18 9.09
CA LEU A 70 -1.04 2.69 7.72
C LEU A 70 -2.33 2.87 6.94
N ALA A 71 -2.18 3.19 5.66
CA ALA A 71 -3.17 2.97 4.64
C ALA A 71 -2.68 1.88 3.67
N ASP A 72 -3.61 1.13 3.10
CA ASP A 72 -3.33 0.10 2.11
C ASP A 72 -4.36 0.15 0.99
N HIS A 73 -3.90 0.34 -0.25
CA HIS A 73 -4.74 0.56 -1.43
C HIS A 73 -4.48 -0.55 -2.44
N GLY A 74 -5.52 -1.31 -2.78
CA GLY A 74 -5.46 -2.28 -3.88
C GLY A 74 -5.59 -1.59 -5.25
N MET A 75 -4.48 -1.49 -5.99
CA MET A 75 -4.42 -0.91 -7.33
C MET A 75 -4.35 -2.02 -8.39
N ASN A 76 -5.41 -2.83 -8.50
CA ASN A 76 -5.49 -3.95 -9.47
C ASN A 76 -5.10 -3.50 -10.88
N SER A 77 -5.74 -2.43 -11.34
CA SER A 77 -5.27 -1.56 -12.42
C SER A 77 -5.57 -0.12 -12.01
N PHE A 78 -4.68 0.80 -12.33
CA PHE A 78 -4.82 2.21 -11.93
C PHE A 78 -4.44 3.14 -13.07
N PHE A 79 -5.31 4.09 -13.39
CA PHE A 79 -5.06 5.14 -14.38
C PHE A 79 -5.26 6.48 -13.71
N TYR A 80 -4.20 7.27 -13.67
CA TYR A 80 -4.28 8.63 -13.18
C TYR A 80 -5.04 9.49 -14.21
N ALA A 81 -6.09 10.14 -13.74
CA ALA A 81 -6.88 11.09 -14.51
C ALA A 81 -7.11 12.34 -13.67
N GLY A 82 -6.36 13.40 -13.98
CA GLY A 82 -6.57 14.70 -13.35
C GLY A 82 -7.93 15.26 -13.72
N ALA A 83 -8.66 15.74 -12.71
CA ALA A 83 -9.97 16.37 -12.86
C ALA A 83 -10.10 17.50 -11.83
N THR A 84 -10.95 18.48 -12.15
CA THR A 84 -11.31 19.56 -11.22
C THR A 84 -12.29 19.06 -10.15
N GLU A 85 -12.35 19.76 -9.02
CA GLU A 85 -13.32 19.47 -7.93
C GLU A 85 -14.77 19.47 -8.46
N ASP A 86 -15.14 20.40 -9.34
CA ASP A 86 -16.48 20.49 -9.92
C ASP A 86 -16.82 19.29 -10.82
N GLU A 87 -15.85 18.80 -11.61
CA GLU A 87 -16.01 17.61 -12.45
C GLU A 87 -16.26 16.36 -11.60
N VAL A 88 -15.44 16.18 -10.55
CA VAL A 88 -15.57 15.04 -9.63
C VAL A 88 -16.87 15.12 -8.84
N ALA A 89 -17.26 16.31 -8.36
CA ALA A 89 -18.53 16.53 -7.69
C ALA A 89 -19.73 16.14 -8.58
N GLY A 90 -19.68 16.49 -9.87
CA GLY A 90 -20.68 16.08 -10.84
C GLY A 90 -20.76 14.57 -11.03
N ILE A 91 -19.62 13.88 -11.07
CA ILE A 91 -19.56 12.40 -11.17
C ILE A 91 -20.20 11.76 -9.93
N VAL A 92 -19.82 12.22 -8.73
CA VAL A 92 -20.36 11.70 -7.46
C VAL A 92 -21.87 11.93 -7.36
N ALA A 93 -22.36 13.12 -7.71
CA ALA A 93 -23.78 13.42 -7.70
C ALA A 93 -24.59 12.49 -8.61
N ARG A 94 -24.09 12.20 -9.83
CA ARG A 94 -24.73 11.24 -10.75
C ARG A 94 -24.69 9.82 -10.20
N ALA A 95 -23.56 9.38 -9.64
CA ALA A 95 -23.44 8.06 -9.04
C ALA A 95 -24.41 7.87 -7.85
N LEU A 96 -24.57 8.89 -7.01
CA LEU A 96 -25.54 8.91 -5.91
C LEU A 96 -26.99 8.86 -6.41
N ALA A 97 -27.27 9.40 -7.59
CA ALA A 97 -28.57 9.29 -8.26
C ALA A 97 -28.80 7.93 -8.95
N GLY A 98 -27.82 7.02 -8.90
CA GLY A 98 -27.89 5.67 -9.48
C GLY A 98 -27.45 5.58 -10.94
N GLU A 99 -26.84 6.63 -11.49
CA GLU A 99 -26.26 6.59 -12.83
C GLU A 99 -24.87 5.93 -12.79
N ALA A 100 -24.63 4.98 -13.70
CA ALA A 100 -23.33 4.30 -13.77
C ALA A 100 -22.27 5.22 -14.41
N PRO A 101 -21.14 5.50 -13.73
CA PRO A 101 -20.06 6.28 -14.33
C PRO A 101 -19.38 5.51 -15.46
N SER A 102 -18.93 6.24 -16.47
CA SER A 102 -18.03 5.73 -17.50
C SER A 102 -16.64 5.45 -16.93
N LYS A 103 -15.83 4.65 -17.65
CA LYS A 103 -14.47 4.32 -17.20
C LYS A 103 -13.60 5.56 -16.93
N ALA A 104 -13.69 6.59 -17.77
CA ALA A 104 -12.93 7.83 -17.56
C ALA A 104 -13.37 8.58 -16.30
N GLU A 105 -14.66 8.55 -15.97
CA GLU A 105 -15.19 9.15 -14.75
C GLU A 105 -14.80 8.36 -13.50
N VAL A 106 -14.74 7.03 -13.59
CA VAL A 106 -14.20 6.16 -12.53
C VAL A 106 -12.74 6.50 -12.26
N ASP A 107 -11.93 6.63 -13.30
CA ASP A 107 -10.50 6.98 -13.16
C ASP A 107 -10.31 8.36 -12.54
N ALA A 108 -11.11 9.36 -12.94
CA ALA A 108 -11.09 10.70 -12.38
C ALA A 108 -11.48 10.70 -10.89
N TYR A 109 -12.56 10.00 -10.54
CA TYR A 109 -13.00 9.84 -9.15
C TYR A 109 -11.93 9.14 -8.29
N GLN A 110 -11.40 8.01 -8.75
CA GLN A 110 -10.39 7.24 -8.02
C GLN A 110 -9.09 8.05 -7.85
N SER A 111 -8.69 8.81 -8.86
CA SER A 111 -7.52 9.70 -8.78
C SER A 111 -7.72 10.81 -7.74
N ALA A 112 -8.86 11.50 -7.80
CA ALA A 112 -9.18 12.59 -6.87
C ALA A 112 -9.31 12.09 -5.42
N LEU A 113 -9.97 10.96 -5.21
CA LEU A 113 -10.11 10.34 -3.89
C LEU A 113 -8.77 9.86 -3.34
N THR A 114 -7.92 9.27 -4.18
CA THR A 114 -6.57 8.85 -3.76
C THR A 114 -5.74 10.06 -3.34
N LEU A 115 -5.74 11.15 -4.11
CA LEU A 115 -5.03 12.39 -3.78
C LEU A 115 -5.55 13.02 -2.49
N PHE A 116 -6.87 13.10 -2.31
CA PHE A 116 -7.47 13.60 -1.07
C PHE A 116 -7.01 12.78 0.14
N LEU A 117 -7.09 11.45 0.04
CA LEU A 117 -6.68 10.55 1.11
C LEU A 117 -5.18 10.62 1.38
N MET A 118 -4.33 10.78 0.36
CA MET A 118 -2.90 11.01 0.52
C MET A 118 -2.63 12.25 1.38
N GLY A 119 -3.38 13.34 1.18
CA GLY A 119 -3.31 14.52 2.04
C GLY A 119 -3.68 14.23 3.49
N GLU A 120 -4.74 13.45 3.74
CA GLU A 120 -5.10 13.02 5.10
C GLU A 120 -4.02 12.15 5.74
N TYR A 121 -3.41 11.24 4.97
CA TYR A 121 -2.30 10.40 5.46
C TYR A 121 -1.07 11.24 5.79
N GLU A 122 -0.71 12.21 4.95
CA GLU A 122 0.42 13.12 5.19
C GLU A 122 0.19 13.96 6.45
N ARG A 123 -1.03 14.52 6.62
CA ARG A 123 -1.41 15.28 7.81
C ARG A 123 -1.22 14.48 9.11
N HIS A 124 -1.44 13.18 9.05
CA HIS A 124 -1.31 12.25 10.19
C HIS A 124 0.06 11.57 10.29
N GLY A 125 1.00 11.84 9.38
CA GLY A 125 2.31 11.18 9.34
C GLY A 125 2.25 9.67 9.02
N TRP A 126 1.17 9.23 8.37
CA TRP A 126 0.94 7.82 8.03
C TRP A 126 1.81 7.35 6.87
N THR A 127 1.90 6.03 6.74
CA THR A 127 2.45 5.38 5.54
C THR A 127 1.34 4.83 4.66
N LEU A 128 1.35 5.20 3.38
CA LEU A 128 0.53 4.62 2.33
C LEU A 128 1.22 3.41 1.69
N GLN A 129 0.49 2.30 1.54
CA GLN A 129 0.93 1.13 0.78
C GLN A 129 0.10 1.02 -0.49
N LEU A 130 0.77 0.87 -1.64
CA LEU A 130 0.15 0.68 -2.94
C LEU A 130 0.44 -0.74 -3.44
N HIS A 131 -0.58 -1.59 -3.50
CA HIS A 131 -0.48 -2.97 -3.97
C HIS A 131 -1.03 -3.11 -5.39
N ALA A 132 -0.15 -3.18 -6.38
CA ALA A 132 -0.50 -3.00 -7.79
C ALA A 132 -0.29 -4.23 -8.70
N ASN A 133 -0.92 -4.18 -9.88
CA ASN A 133 -0.93 -5.22 -10.93
C ASN A 133 -1.56 -6.55 -10.50
N VAL A 134 -2.87 -6.56 -10.31
CA VAL A 134 -3.59 -7.80 -9.94
C VAL A 134 -4.77 -8.02 -10.86
N PHE A 135 -4.88 -9.21 -11.44
CA PHE A 135 -6.15 -9.70 -11.97
C PHE A 135 -6.90 -10.43 -10.86
N ARG A 136 -8.11 -9.96 -10.56
CA ARG A 136 -8.97 -10.59 -9.56
C ARG A 136 -10.12 -11.35 -10.20
N ASN A 137 -10.50 -12.46 -9.56
CA ASN A 137 -11.70 -13.22 -9.88
C ASN A 137 -11.77 -13.69 -11.35
N ALA A 138 -10.63 -14.08 -11.94
CA ALA A 138 -10.52 -14.47 -13.35
C ALA A 138 -11.40 -15.68 -13.72
N ASN A 139 -11.67 -16.56 -12.76
CA ASN A 139 -12.58 -17.69 -12.92
C ASN A 139 -14.01 -17.31 -12.52
N SER A 140 -14.81 -16.81 -13.47
CA SER A 140 -16.19 -16.37 -13.22
C SER A 140 -17.10 -17.45 -12.63
N ARG A 141 -16.96 -18.71 -13.08
CA ARG A 141 -17.71 -19.85 -12.51
C ARG A 141 -17.32 -20.10 -11.06
N GLY A 142 -16.03 -20.05 -10.75
CA GLY A 142 -15.50 -20.19 -9.41
C GLY A 142 -15.96 -19.05 -8.49
N PHE A 143 -15.87 -17.81 -8.98
CA PHE A 143 -16.33 -16.61 -8.25
C PHE A 143 -17.81 -16.68 -7.91
N ALA A 144 -18.67 -17.09 -8.86
CA ALA A 144 -20.10 -17.26 -8.59
C ALA A 144 -20.39 -18.33 -7.50
N ALA A 145 -19.53 -19.34 -7.36
CA ALA A 145 -19.71 -20.42 -6.41
C ALA A 145 -19.08 -20.14 -5.02
N LEU A 146 -17.93 -19.49 -4.97
CA LEU A 146 -17.10 -19.35 -3.75
C LEU A 146 -16.88 -17.89 -3.32
N GLY A 147 -17.15 -16.92 -4.19
CA GLY A 147 -16.87 -15.50 -3.95
C GLY A 147 -15.41 -15.10 -4.20
N ALA A 148 -15.06 -13.91 -3.70
CA ALA A 148 -13.72 -13.33 -3.78
C ALA A 148 -12.69 -14.09 -2.92
N ASP A 149 -11.40 -13.86 -3.18
CA ASP A 149 -10.27 -14.36 -2.38
C ASP A 149 -10.22 -15.90 -2.25
N ALA A 150 -10.75 -16.60 -3.27
CA ALA A 150 -10.86 -18.06 -3.32
C ALA A 150 -9.78 -18.73 -4.20
N GLY A 151 -8.67 -18.03 -4.48
CA GLY A 151 -7.57 -18.53 -5.31
C GLY A 151 -7.78 -18.39 -6.82
N PHE A 152 -8.63 -17.45 -7.24
CA PHE A 152 -8.90 -17.14 -8.66
C PHE A 152 -8.26 -15.82 -9.12
N ASP A 153 -7.20 -15.40 -8.44
CA ASP A 153 -6.47 -14.16 -8.69
C ASP A 153 -5.08 -14.50 -9.25
N SER A 154 -4.51 -13.58 -10.04
CA SER A 154 -3.17 -13.73 -10.62
C SER A 154 -2.45 -12.38 -10.71
N ALA A 155 -1.15 -12.44 -10.99
CA ALA A 155 -0.40 -11.26 -11.42
C ALA A 155 -1.08 -10.61 -12.64
N GLY A 156 -1.21 -9.30 -12.60
CA GLY A 156 -1.64 -8.46 -13.72
C GLY A 156 -0.48 -8.02 -14.60
N ASP A 157 -0.81 -7.42 -15.74
CA ASP A 157 0.17 -7.00 -16.75
C ASP A 157 -0.07 -5.55 -17.24
N GLN A 158 -0.57 -4.67 -16.36
CA GLN A 158 -0.99 -3.33 -16.78
C GLN A 158 0.16 -2.58 -17.45
N PRO A 159 0.04 -2.24 -18.75
CA PRO A 159 1.07 -1.48 -19.44
C PRO A 159 1.11 -0.03 -18.92
N GLY A 160 2.31 0.49 -18.71
CA GLY A 160 2.52 1.88 -18.36
C GLY A 160 2.16 2.26 -16.92
N LEU A 161 1.96 1.29 -16.01
CA LEU A 161 1.66 1.57 -14.60
C LEU A 161 2.66 2.56 -13.97
N VAL A 162 3.96 2.41 -14.25
CA VAL A 162 5.00 3.33 -13.74
C VAL A 162 4.73 4.78 -14.13
N GLY A 163 4.23 5.03 -15.34
CA GLY A 163 3.84 6.37 -15.78
C GLY A 163 2.62 6.91 -15.03
N GLN A 164 1.66 6.04 -14.70
CA GLN A 164 0.48 6.41 -13.90
C GLN A 164 0.86 6.74 -12.45
N LEU A 165 1.77 5.96 -11.86
CA LEU A 165 2.36 6.23 -10.55
C LEU A 165 3.12 7.56 -10.55
N ALA A 166 3.90 7.84 -11.60
CA ALA A 166 4.63 9.11 -11.69
C ALA A 166 3.69 10.32 -11.66
N LEU A 167 2.57 10.27 -12.39
CA LEU A 167 1.57 11.34 -12.39
C LEU A 167 0.89 11.50 -11.02
N LEU A 168 0.54 10.39 -10.36
CA LEU A 168 -0.04 10.42 -9.01
C LEU A 168 0.92 11.03 -7.97
N LEU A 169 2.17 10.56 -7.96
CA LEU A 169 3.19 11.03 -7.03
C LEU A 169 3.51 12.51 -7.25
N ASP A 170 3.61 12.95 -8.50
CA ASP A 170 3.83 14.37 -8.85
C ASP A 170 2.66 15.26 -8.42
N ALA A 171 1.43 14.82 -8.65
CA ALA A 171 0.24 15.55 -8.23
C ALA A 171 0.14 15.66 -6.70
N ALA A 172 0.41 14.58 -5.97
CA ALA A 172 0.43 14.59 -4.50
C ALA A 172 1.57 15.46 -3.96
N ASN A 173 2.77 15.36 -4.55
CA ASN A 173 3.93 16.15 -4.14
C ASN A 173 3.71 17.64 -4.39
N SER A 174 3.16 18.02 -5.54
CA SER A 174 2.84 19.40 -5.90
C SER A 174 1.77 20.03 -4.99
N ALA A 175 0.97 19.21 -4.32
CA ALA A 175 -0.05 19.63 -3.38
C ALA A 175 0.41 19.54 -1.90
N ASP A 176 1.71 19.30 -1.64
CA ASP A 176 2.25 19.04 -0.29
C ASP A 176 1.49 17.92 0.45
N ALA A 177 1.02 16.91 -0.30
CA ALA A 177 0.11 15.87 0.15
C ALA A 177 0.69 14.46 -0.02
N LEU A 178 2.01 14.31 -0.27
CA LEU A 178 2.63 13.01 -0.53
C LEU A 178 3.10 12.31 0.76
N PRO A 179 2.38 11.31 1.31
CA PRO A 179 2.82 10.60 2.51
C PRO A 179 4.06 9.74 2.29
N LYS A 180 4.63 9.23 3.39
CA LYS A 180 5.48 8.03 3.32
C LYS A 180 4.77 6.98 2.48
N THR A 181 5.44 6.41 1.49
CA THR A 181 4.77 5.51 0.53
C THR A 181 5.60 4.26 0.24
N ILE A 182 4.98 3.09 0.31
CA ILE A 182 5.58 1.82 -0.11
C ILE A 182 4.81 1.27 -1.31
N ILE A 183 5.51 0.96 -2.40
CA ILE A 183 4.88 0.47 -3.64
C ILE A 183 5.26 -0.99 -3.86
N TYR A 184 4.25 -1.85 -3.98
CA TYR A 184 4.37 -3.28 -4.27
C TYR A 184 3.78 -3.55 -5.66
N THR A 185 4.44 -4.42 -6.42
CA THR A 185 3.97 -4.83 -7.76
C THR A 185 4.11 -6.33 -7.94
N LEU A 186 3.14 -6.95 -8.62
CA LEU A 186 3.22 -8.33 -9.12
C LEU A 186 3.81 -8.46 -10.53
N ASP A 187 4.47 -7.40 -11.02
CA ASP A 187 5.24 -7.43 -12.27
C ASP A 187 6.69 -6.99 -12.02
N GLU A 188 7.60 -7.98 -12.01
CA GLU A 188 9.04 -7.79 -11.79
C GLU A 188 9.67 -6.87 -12.86
N SER A 189 9.13 -6.85 -14.08
CA SER A 189 9.63 -5.96 -15.15
C SER A 189 9.49 -4.48 -14.80
N GLN A 190 8.63 -4.16 -13.83
CA GLN A 190 8.37 -2.80 -13.37
C GLN A 190 9.24 -2.39 -12.18
N TYR A 191 9.99 -3.31 -11.55
CA TYR A 191 10.81 -2.96 -10.38
C TYR A 191 11.81 -1.85 -10.70
N MET A 192 12.51 -1.91 -11.84
CA MET A 192 13.46 -0.86 -12.26
C MET A 192 12.76 0.50 -12.36
N GLY A 193 11.60 0.55 -13.03
CA GLY A 193 10.84 1.78 -13.19
C GLY A 193 10.35 2.35 -11.86
N ILE A 194 9.84 1.50 -10.95
CA ILE A 194 9.37 1.94 -9.64
C ILE A 194 10.54 2.37 -8.74
N ALA A 195 11.59 1.54 -8.64
CA ALA A 195 12.74 1.79 -7.76
C ALA A 195 13.48 3.08 -8.10
N THR A 196 13.56 3.43 -9.39
CA THR A 196 14.15 4.69 -9.85
C THR A 196 13.17 5.87 -9.73
N LEU A 197 11.88 5.67 -10.02
CA LEU A 197 10.86 6.71 -9.89
C LEU A 197 10.78 7.27 -8.46
N ILE A 198 10.73 6.38 -7.45
CA ILE A 198 10.59 6.81 -6.04
C ILE A 198 11.74 7.73 -5.59
N GLN A 199 12.92 7.63 -6.20
CA GLN A 199 14.06 8.48 -5.87
C GLN A 199 13.80 9.96 -6.19
N SER A 200 12.92 10.23 -7.15
CA SER A 200 12.53 11.59 -7.53
C SER A 200 11.75 12.33 -6.44
N PHE A 201 11.21 11.60 -5.45
CA PHE A 201 10.31 12.12 -4.42
C PHE A 201 10.80 11.86 -2.99
N GLN A 202 12.08 11.52 -2.80
CA GLN A 202 12.67 11.40 -1.47
C GLN A 202 12.83 12.78 -0.81
N GLY A 203 12.82 12.82 0.52
CA GLY A 203 12.99 14.05 1.29
C GLY A 203 12.19 14.06 2.60
N GLY A 204 12.53 14.97 3.51
CA GLY A 204 11.84 15.15 4.80
C GLY A 204 12.09 14.06 5.85
N CYS A 205 12.27 12.80 5.45
CA CYS A 205 12.62 11.68 6.34
C CYS A 205 13.51 10.64 5.64
N ARG A 206 14.05 9.67 6.40
CA ARG A 206 14.88 8.57 5.89
C ARG A 206 14.03 7.66 4.99
N GLN A 207 14.34 7.60 3.69
CA GLN A 207 13.63 6.79 2.69
C GLN A 207 12.11 6.95 2.72
N ARG A 208 11.65 8.19 2.53
CA ARG A 208 10.23 8.53 2.48
C ARG A 208 9.44 7.58 1.59
N LEU A 209 9.96 7.24 0.41
CA LEU A 209 9.34 6.26 -0.49
C LEU A 209 10.17 4.98 -0.58
N GLN A 210 9.51 3.82 -0.71
CA GLN A 210 10.18 2.52 -0.80
C GLN A 210 9.56 1.62 -1.89
N LEU A 211 10.41 0.83 -2.53
CA LEU A 211 9.97 -0.39 -3.22
C LEU A 211 9.71 -1.44 -2.15
N GLY A 212 8.48 -1.94 -2.08
CA GLY A 212 8.07 -2.95 -1.10
C GLY A 212 8.78 -4.29 -1.30
N CYS A 213 8.71 -5.15 -0.28
CA CYS A 213 9.23 -6.51 -0.37
C CYS A 213 8.54 -7.30 -1.50
N ALA A 214 9.19 -8.39 -1.94
CA ALA A 214 8.58 -9.30 -2.90
C ALA A 214 7.22 -9.79 -2.38
N TRP A 215 6.16 -9.55 -3.16
CA TRP A 215 4.78 -9.65 -2.70
C TRP A 215 4.06 -10.86 -3.31
N TRP A 216 3.21 -11.51 -2.49
CA TRP A 216 2.28 -12.57 -2.88
C TRP A 216 2.94 -13.68 -3.70
N PHE A 217 2.77 -13.72 -5.02
CA PHE A 217 3.36 -14.76 -5.86
C PHE A 217 4.89 -14.71 -5.89
N PHE A 218 5.49 -13.56 -5.60
CA PHE A 218 6.95 -13.39 -5.51
C PHE A 218 7.52 -13.62 -4.10
N ASP A 219 6.67 -13.90 -3.09
CA ASP A 219 7.08 -14.20 -1.72
C ASP A 219 7.68 -15.63 -1.61
N HIS A 220 8.80 -15.83 -2.32
CA HIS A 220 9.62 -17.04 -2.37
C HIS A 220 11.09 -16.65 -2.66
N PHE A 221 12.05 -17.56 -2.48
CA PHE A 221 13.49 -17.29 -2.60
C PHE A 221 13.89 -16.45 -3.83
N ALA A 222 13.47 -16.86 -5.04
CA ALA A 222 13.88 -16.18 -6.27
C ALA A 222 13.32 -14.74 -6.38
N GLY A 223 12.05 -14.53 -6.02
CA GLY A 223 11.41 -13.23 -6.07
C GLY A 223 11.97 -12.28 -5.02
N MET A 224 12.18 -12.77 -3.79
CA MET A 224 12.86 -12.02 -2.73
C MET A 224 14.29 -11.61 -3.14
N LYS A 225 15.08 -12.55 -3.67
CA LYS A 225 16.46 -12.28 -4.11
C LYS A 225 16.48 -11.24 -5.23
N SER A 226 15.56 -11.32 -6.19
CA SER A 226 15.44 -10.33 -7.27
C SER A 226 15.06 -8.95 -6.73
N GLN A 227 14.02 -8.87 -5.89
CA GLN A 227 13.57 -7.60 -5.30
C GLN A 227 14.66 -6.96 -4.42
N LEU A 228 15.34 -7.73 -3.57
CA LEU A 228 16.45 -7.24 -2.74
C LEU A 228 17.63 -6.75 -3.59
N THR A 229 17.92 -7.44 -4.69
CA THR A 229 18.98 -7.01 -5.63
C THR A 229 18.61 -5.70 -6.30
N MET A 230 17.37 -5.56 -6.78
CA MET A 230 16.90 -4.30 -7.39
C MET A 230 16.91 -3.15 -6.38
N TYR A 231 16.42 -3.39 -5.16
CA TYR A 231 16.43 -2.39 -4.09
C TYR A 231 17.87 -1.96 -3.77
N ALA A 232 18.83 -2.89 -3.69
CA ALA A 232 20.22 -2.58 -3.41
C ALA A 232 20.92 -1.81 -4.55
N GLN A 233 20.49 -2.00 -5.80
CA GLN A 233 21.07 -1.32 -6.96
C GLN A 233 20.55 0.11 -7.11
N GLU A 234 19.24 0.30 -6.94
CA GLU A 234 18.56 1.56 -7.29
C GLU A 234 18.08 2.35 -6.06
N SER A 235 18.41 1.88 -4.84
CA SER A 235 17.98 2.46 -3.57
C SER A 235 18.98 2.15 -2.44
N LEU A 236 18.64 2.54 -1.21
CA LEU A 236 19.51 2.38 -0.04
C LEU A 236 19.10 1.16 0.79
N LEU A 237 19.62 -0.03 0.47
CA LEU A 237 19.24 -1.30 1.14
C LEU A 237 19.28 -1.22 2.68
N ALA A 238 20.23 -0.48 3.24
CA ALA A 238 20.35 -0.30 4.69
C ALA A 238 19.14 0.35 5.37
N ASN A 239 18.25 0.94 4.58
CA ASN A 239 17.04 1.63 5.05
C ASN A 239 15.75 0.87 4.68
N PHE A 240 15.87 -0.33 4.10
CA PHE A 240 14.73 -1.13 3.69
C PHE A 240 13.90 -1.56 4.90
N THR A 241 12.58 -1.35 4.84
CA THR A 241 11.63 -1.74 5.90
C THR A 241 11.45 -3.24 6.07
N GLY A 242 12.02 -4.06 5.18
CA GLY A 242 12.04 -5.50 5.35
C GLY A 242 10.72 -6.18 5.02
N MET A 243 10.38 -7.18 5.81
CA MET A 243 9.37 -8.21 5.50
C MET A 243 8.05 -8.00 6.23
N LEU A 244 6.96 -8.35 5.57
CA LEU A 244 5.63 -8.53 6.14
C LEU A 244 5.02 -9.84 5.63
N THR A 245 4.12 -10.46 6.39
CA THR A 245 3.60 -11.80 6.04
C THR A 245 2.50 -11.80 4.98
N ASP A 246 1.75 -10.69 4.86
CA ASP A 246 0.53 -10.55 4.06
C ASP A 246 -0.41 -11.77 4.15
N SER A 247 -0.60 -12.28 5.37
CA SER A 247 -1.28 -13.54 5.59
C SER A 247 -2.42 -13.44 6.60
N ARG A 248 -3.47 -14.20 6.32
CA ARG A 248 -4.56 -14.48 7.27
C ARG A 248 -4.28 -15.68 8.19
N SER A 249 -3.15 -16.38 8.02
CA SER A 249 -2.78 -17.54 8.83
C SER A 249 -1.87 -17.12 10.00
N PHE A 250 -2.23 -17.51 11.23
CA PHE A 250 -1.35 -17.32 12.40
C PHE A 250 -0.05 -18.15 12.32
N LEU A 251 0.00 -19.15 11.43
CA LEU A 251 1.21 -19.96 11.19
C LEU A 251 2.11 -19.35 10.10
N SER A 252 1.94 -18.07 9.77
CA SER A 252 2.69 -17.40 8.71
C SER A 252 3.99 -16.75 9.16
N TYR A 253 4.23 -16.58 10.47
CA TYR A 253 5.48 -16.00 10.99
C TYR A 253 6.78 -16.68 10.53
N PRO A 254 6.82 -18.00 10.21
CA PRO A 254 7.99 -18.60 9.55
C PRO A 254 8.38 -17.95 8.22
N ARG A 255 7.49 -17.18 7.56
CA ARG A 255 7.85 -16.35 6.40
C ARG A 255 8.92 -15.30 6.74
N HIS A 256 8.92 -14.77 7.97
CA HIS A 256 10.00 -13.88 8.43
C HIS A 256 11.32 -14.64 8.55
N GLU A 257 11.32 -15.86 9.10
CA GLU A 257 12.55 -16.68 9.15
C GLU A 257 13.06 -16.95 7.72
N TYR A 258 12.16 -17.30 6.81
CA TYR A 258 12.50 -17.56 5.42
C TYR A 258 13.11 -16.33 4.75
N PHE A 259 12.48 -15.14 4.87
CA PHE A 259 13.03 -13.88 4.39
C PHE A 259 14.41 -13.59 4.97
N ARG A 260 14.60 -13.73 6.29
CA ARG A 260 15.88 -13.49 6.96
C ARG A 260 16.99 -14.36 6.40
N ARG A 261 16.71 -15.64 6.13
CA ARG A 261 17.66 -16.57 5.50
C ARG A 261 17.99 -16.15 4.07
N VAL A 262 17.00 -15.70 3.28
CA VAL A 262 17.23 -15.19 1.92
C VAL A 262 18.10 -13.93 1.97
N LEU A 263 17.78 -12.98 2.85
CA LEU A 263 18.55 -11.75 3.05
C LEU A 263 20.01 -12.05 3.41
N CYS A 264 20.25 -12.87 4.44
CA CYS A 264 21.61 -13.25 4.84
C CYS A 264 22.35 -14.01 3.74
N HIS A 265 21.65 -14.87 2.98
CA HIS A 265 22.23 -15.56 1.83
C HIS A 265 22.64 -14.57 0.73
N THR A 266 21.77 -13.63 0.36
CA THR A 266 22.06 -12.61 -0.67
C THR A 266 23.21 -11.70 -0.26
N VAL A 267 23.22 -11.21 0.98
CA VAL A 267 24.33 -10.39 1.50
C VAL A 267 25.62 -11.21 1.58
N GLY A 268 25.56 -12.44 2.05
CA GLY A 268 26.72 -13.35 2.12
C GLY A 268 27.33 -13.64 0.75
N GLU A 269 26.51 -13.91 -0.27
CA GLU A 269 26.98 -14.05 -1.65
C GLU A 269 27.72 -12.79 -2.15
N TRP A 270 27.24 -11.59 -1.81
CA TRP A 270 27.91 -10.35 -2.18
C TRP A 270 29.25 -10.16 -1.46
N VAL A 271 29.37 -10.62 -0.21
CA VAL A 271 30.65 -10.65 0.52
C VAL A 271 31.62 -11.63 -0.14
N GLU A 272 31.19 -12.86 -0.43
CA GLU A 272 32.03 -13.87 -1.11
C GLU A 272 32.52 -13.40 -2.49
N MET A 273 31.72 -12.60 -3.19
CA MET A 273 32.09 -11.98 -4.46
C MET A 273 33.02 -10.75 -4.32
N GLY A 274 33.36 -10.35 -3.09
CA GLY A 274 34.15 -9.15 -2.82
C GLY A 274 33.43 -7.83 -3.13
N ARG A 275 32.10 -7.83 -3.16
CA ARG A 275 31.27 -6.63 -3.41
C ARG A 275 30.91 -5.88 -2.14
N LEU A 276 30.95 -6.57 -0.99
CA LEU A 276 30.77 -5.99 0.34
C LEU A 276 31.96 -6.37 1.23
N PRO A 277 32.35 -5.51 2.19
CA PRO A 277 33.39 -5.85 3.15
C PRO A 277 32.91 -6.96 4.09
N GLU A 278 33.79 -7.91 4.39
CA GLU A 278 33.58 -8.93 5.42
C GLU A 278 33.78 -8.31 6.82
N ASP A 279 32.84 -7.46 7.22
CA ASP A 279 32.78 -6.80 8.53
C ASP A 279 31.50 -7.20 9.26
N GLU A 280 31.63 -8.10 10.23
CA GLU A 280 30.49 -8.67 10.97
C GLU A 280 29.72 -7.61 11.77
N ALA A 281 30.39 -6.58 12.29
CA ALA A 281 29.71 -5.54 13.06
C ALA A 281 28.85 -4.66 12.13
N TYR A 282 29.39 -4.27 10.99
CA TYR A 282 28.66 -3.51 9.98
C TYR A 282 27.50 -4.31 9.38
N LEU A 283 27.77 -5.54 8.94
CA LEU A 283 26.75 -6.40 8.31
C LEU A 283 25.71 -6.88 9.32
N GLY A 284 26.09 -7.15 10.56
CA GLY A 284 25.16 -7.49 11.64
C GLY A 284 24.14 -6.38 11.86
N GLY A 285 24.60 -5.13 11.98
CA GLY A 285 23.73 -3.96 12.11
C GLY A 285 22.80 -3.78 10.90
N LEU A 286 23.32 -3.95 9.67
CA LEU A 286 22.51 -3.93 8.44
C LEU A 286 21.36 -4.96 8.49
N ILE A 287 21.67 -6.19 8.89
CA ILE A 287 20.68 -7.27 8.96
C ILE A 287 19.64 -6.98 10.05
N GLU A 288 20.07 -6.53 11.24
CA GLU A 288 19.17 -6.15 12.33
C GLU A 288 18.20 -5.03 11.93
N ASP A 289 18.72 -4.01 11.25
CA ASP A 289 17.94 -2.87 10.77
C ASP A 289 16.84 -3.32 9.80
N ILE A 290 17.18 -4.13 8.80
CA ILE A 290 16.20 -4.65 7.82
C ILE A 290 15.23 -5.63 8.48
N CYS A 291 15.66 -6.37 9.50
CA CYS A 291 14.81 -7.35 10.17
C CYS A 291 13.80 -6.73 11.15
N TYR A 292 14.05 -5.51 11.63
CA TYR A 292 13.20 -4.87 12.64
C TYR A 292 13.31 -3.34 12.70
N ASN A 293 14.52 -2.77 12.95
CA ASN A 293 14.65 -1.37 13.37
C ASN A 293 14.10 -0.38 12.33
N ASN A 294 14.35 -0.63 11.04
CA ASN A 294 13.85 0.23 9.97
C ASN A 294 12.32 0.28 9.95
N ALA A 295 11.64 -0.87 10.10
CA ALA A 295 10.18 -0.90 10.17
C ALA A 295 9.65 -0.19 11.42
N HIS A 296 10.27 -0.46 12.57
CA HIS A 296 9.93 0.19 13.84
C HIS A 296 9.95 1.72 13.71
N ASP A 297 11.04 2.28 13.20
CA ASP A 297 11.25 3.73 13.07
C ASP A 297 10.43 4.34 11.93
N TYR A 298 10.29 3.62 10.81
CA TYR A 298 9.60 4.14 9.62
C TYR A 298 8.09 4.26 9.82
N PHE A 299 7.46 3.34 10.56
CA PHE A 299 6.01 3.31 10.70
C PHE A 299 5.48 4.05 11.93
N GLY A 300 6.30 4.26 12.97
CA GLY A 300 5.88 4.99 14.18
C GLY A 300 4.75 4.29 14.95
N PHE A 301 4.71 2.95 14.95
CA PHE A 301 3.67 2.17 15.63
C PHE A 301 3.68 2.30 17.15
N PHE A 302 4.81 2.73 17.72
CA PHE A 302 5.06 2.78 19.15
C PHE A 302 5.21 4.22 19.68
N GLU A 303 4.86 5.22 18.85
CA GLU A 303 4.83 6.65 19.21
C GLU A 303 3.47 7.09 19.78
#